data_AF-A0A379WMU4-F1
#
_entry.id   AF-A0A379WMU4-F1
#
_cell.length_a   1.000
_cell.length_b   1.000
_cell.length_c   1.000
_cell.angle_alpha   90.00
_cell.angle_beta   90.00
_cell.angle_gamma   90.00
#
_symmetry.space_group_name_H-M   'P 1'
#
loop_
_entity.id
_entity.type
_entity.pdbx_description
1 polymer ?
#
loop_
_entity_poly.entity_id
_entity_poly.type
_entity_poly.pdbx_seq_one_letter_code
_entity_poly.pdbx_strand_id
1 'polypeptide(L)' 'MVHNHAVHCTAVSILNRPIPAIHYMIAAAGGNSIPCAPYATFGTRELSDHVAVALKNRKATLLQHHGLIACEEI' A
#
# COMPACT_ATOMS: atom_id res chain seq x y z
N MET A 1 -8.39 -10.20 -0.94
CA MET A 1 -8.00 -8.81 -0.61
C MET A 1 -8.21 -8.60 0.88
N VAL A 2 -7.23 -8.02 1.57
CA VAL A 2 -7.30 -7.66 2.99
C VAL A 2 -6.96 -6.18 3.13
N HIS A 3 -7.78 -5.46 3.90
CA HIS A 3 -7.55 -4.07 4.28
C HIS A 3 -7.50 -3.96 5.81
N ASN A 4 -6.56 -3.18 6.34
CA ASN A 4 -6.52 -2.84 7.76
C ASN A 4 -5.75 -1.53 8.00
N HIS A 5 -5.79 -1.06 9.24
CA HIS A 5 -5.04 0.10 9.72
C HIS A 5 -3.95 -0.33 10.72
N ALA A 6 -3.16 -1.36 10.40
CA ALA A 6 -2.08 -1.81 11.27
C ALA A 6 -1.11 -0.66 11.58
N VAL A 7 -0.85 -0.43 12.88
CA VAL A 7 -0.20 0.79 13.39
C VAL A 7 1.10 1.17 12.67
N HIS A 8 1.99 0.19 12.42
CA HIS A 8 3.27 0.45 11.75
C HIS A 8 3.11 0.81 10.28
N CYS A 9 2.17 0.17 9.56
CA CYS A 9 1.88 0.52 8.17
C CYS A 9 1.27 1.92 8.09
N THR A 10 0.31 2.22 8.95
CA THR A 10 -0.33 3.54 9.00
C THR A 10 0.68 4.63 9.35
N ALA A 11 1.58 4.40 10.31
CA ALA A 11 2.64 5.35 10.65
C ALA A 11 3.54 5.70 9.46
N VAL A 12 3.99 4.71 8.68
CA VAL A 12 4.77 4.97 7.45
C VAL A 12 3.92 5.69 6.40
N SER A 13 2.65 5.32 6.26
CA SER A 13 1.74 5.96 5.31
C SER A 13 1.51 7.45 5.59
N ILE A 14 1.51 7.86 6.87
CA ILE A 14 1.38 9.26 7.29
C ILE A 14 2.59 10.08 6.78
N LEU A 15 3.76 9.46 6.69
CA LEU A 15 4.96 10.11 6.16
C LEU A 15 4.97 10.22 4.64
N ASN A 16 3.97 9.64 3.95
CA ASN A 16 3.91 9.55 2.49
C ASN A 16 5.20 9.01 1.87
N ARG A 17 5.75 7.93 2.46
CA ARG A 17 6.97 7.29 1.98
C ARG A 17 6.68 5.85 1.56
N PRO A 18 7.26 5.39 0.44
CA PRO A 18 7.30 3.96 0.18
C PRO A 18 8.22 3.27 1.19
N ILE A 19 8.00 1.98 1.43
CA ILE A 19 8.97 1.13 2.15
C ILE A 19 9.99 0.64 1.11
N PRO A 20 11.29 1.01 1.20
CA PRO A 20 12.32 0.50 0.30
C PRO A 20 12.78 -0.91 0.71
N ALA A 21 13.60 -1.56 -0.11
CA ALA A 21 14.15 -2.89 0.14
C ALA A 21 15.19 -2.93 1.28
N ILE A 22 14.74 -2.71 2.51
CA ILE A 22 15.56 -2.87 3.73
C ILE A 22 15.66 -4.33 4.20
N HIS A 23 14.82 -5.21 3.66
CA HIS A 23 14.81 -6.64 3.95
C HIS A 23 14.36 -7.43 2.72
N TYR A 24 14.96 -8.60 2.48
CA TYR A 24 14.74 -9.39 1.25
C TYR A 24 13.27 -9.82 1.07
N MET A 25 12.53 -10.02 2.17
CA MET A 25 11.12 -10.40 2.16
C MET A 25 10.19 -9.38 1.48
N ILE A 26 10.66 -8.18 1.16
CA ILE A 26 9.90 -7.24 0.34
C ILE A 26 9.53 -7.82 -1.04
N ALA A 27 10.34 -8.77 -1.54
CA ALA A 27 10.07 -9.49 -2.78
C ALA A 27 8.73 -10.26 -2.74
N ALA A 28 8.24 -10.66 -1.56
CA ALA A 28 6.94 -11.30 -1.42
C ALA A 28 5.78 -10.42 -1.91
N ALA A 29 5.95 -9.09 -1.87
CA ALA A 29 4.97 -8.13 -2.40
C ALA A 29 5.10 -7.87 -3.91
N GLY A 30 5.96 -8.63 -4.62
CA GLY A 30 6.12 -8.55 -6.07
C GLY A 30 7.13 -7.51 -6.57
N GLY A 31 8.05 -7.05 -5.72
CA GLY A 31 9.10 -6.11 -6.16
C GLY A 31 10.08 -5.70 -5.06
N ASN A 32 10.73 -4.55 -5.25
CA ASN A 32 11.75 -4.00 -4.35
C ASN A 32 11.22 -2.88 -3.43
N SER A 33 9.89 -2.72 -3.34
CA SER A 33 9.25 -1.66 -2.57
C SER A 33 7.79 -1.97 -2.24
N ILE A 34 7.28 -1.39 -1.15
CA ILE A 34 5.84 -1.22 -0.92
C ILE A 34 5.49 0.24 -1.24
N PRO A 35 4.71 0.53 -2.31
CA PRO A 35 4.32 1.89 -2.66
C PRO A 35 3.39 2.50 -1.61
N CYS A 36 3.30 3.83 -1.59
CA CYS A 36 2.30 4.57 -0.83
C CYS A 36 1.41 5.33 -1.81
N ALA A 37 0.17 4.89 -1.94
CA ALA A 37 -0.83 5.54 -2.80
C ALA A 37 -1.22 6.90 -2.19
N PRO A 38 -1.38 7.96 -3.01
CA PRO A 38 -1.77 9.27 -2.51
C PRO A 38 -3.13 9.24 -1.80
N TYR A 39 -3.29 10.12 -0.82
CA TYR A 39 -4.55 10.23 -0.08
C TYR A 39 -5.70 10.64 -1.01
N ALA A 40 -6.85 10.04 -0.77
CA ALA A 40 -8.16 10.52 -1.20
C ALA A 40 -9.17 10.06 -0.14
N THR A 41 -10.29 10.79 0.00
CA THR A 41 -11.31 10.47 1.01
C THR A 41 -11.77 9.02 0.87
N PHE A 42 -11.92 8.32 2.00
CA PHE A 42 -12.34 6.91 2.00
C PHE A 42 -13.69 6.73 1.28
N GLY A 43 -13.86 5.61 0.57
CA GLY A 43 -15.07 5.31 -0.20
C GLY A 43 -15.22 6.07 -1.53
N THR A 44 -14.22 6.84 -1.95
CA THR A 44 -14.27 7.58 -3.23
C THR A 44 -13.72 6.78 -4.41
N ARG A 45 -14.14 7.18 -5.63
CA ARG A 45 -13.58 6.65 -6.87
C ARG A 45 -12.09 7.00 -7.02
N GLU A 46 -11.71 8.22 -6.66
CA GLU A 46 -10.33 8.70 -6.69
C GLU A 46 -9.38 7.79 -5.88
N LEU A 47 -9.77 7.40 -4.66
CA LEU A 47 -9.01 6.45 -3.86
C LEU A 47 -8.85 5.10 -4.57
N SER A 48 -9.93 4.63 -5.22
CA SER A 48 -9.91 3.36 -5.96
C SER A 48 -8.94 3.42 -7.15
N ASP A 49 -8.90 4.53 -7.86
CA ASP A 49 -8.01 4.72 -9.00
C ASP A 49 -6.53 4.80 -8.54
N HIS A 50 -6.23 5.49 -7.43
CA HIS A 50 -4.88 5.48 -6.82
C HIS A 50 -4.44 4.07 -6.42
N VAL A 51 -5.33 3.29 -5.80
CA VAL A 51 -5.04 1.90 -5.39
C VAL A 51 -4.79 1.01 -6.60
N ALA A 52 -5.61 1.13 -7.66
CA ALA A 52 -5.44 0.35 -8.88
C ALA A 52 -4.08 0.61 -9.55
N VAL A 53 -3.64 1.87 -9.59
CA VAL A 53 -2.31 2.24 -10.11
C VAL A 53 -1.20 1.64 -9.24
N ALA A 54 -1.30 1.78 -7.91
CA ALA A 54 -0.27 1.30 -6.98
C ALA A 54 -0.12 -0.24 -6.99
N LEU A 55 -1.23 -0.97 -7.14
CA LEU A 55 -1.25 -2.44 -7.17
C LEU A 55 -0.93 -3.05 -8.54
N LYS A 56 -0.82 -2.26 -9.62
CA LYS A 56 -0.58 -2.77 -10.98
C LYS A 56 0.61 -3.76 -11.06
N ASN A 57 1.66 -3.50 -10.30
CA ASN A 57 2.88 -4.33 -10.26
C ASN A 57 3.26 -4.73 -8.82
N ARG A 58 2.30 -4.71 -7.88
CA ARG A 58 2.53 -4.97 -6.46
C ARG A 58 1.34 -5.67 -5.84
N LYS A 59 1.62 -6.58 -4.91
CA LYS A 59 0.62 -7.30 -4.13
C LYS A 59 0.15 -6.53 -2.89
N ALA A 60 0.83 -5.44 -2.53
CA ALA A 60 0.45 -4.59 -1.41
C ALA A 60 0.78 -3.11 -1.66
N THR A 61 0.00 -2.21 -1.07
CA THR A 61 0.26 -0.76 -1.04
C THR A 61 -0.14 -0.15 0.30
N LEU A 62 0.65 0.81 0.77
CA LEU A 62 0.20 1.76 1.79
C LEU A 62 -0.80 2.74 1.17
N LEU A 63 -1.64 3.33 2.01
CA LEU A 63 -2.59 4.38 1.67
C LEU A 63 -2.24 5.59 2.53
N GLN A 64 -1.75 6.68 1.93
CA GLN A 64 -1.29 7.86 2.66
C GLN A 64 -2.36 8.32 3.67
N HIS A 65 -1.96 8.56 4.93
CA HIS A 65 -2.86 8.93 6.05
C HIS A 65 -4.02 7.95 6.33
N HIS A 66 -3.93 6.68 5.91
CA HIS A 66 -5.05 5.75 6.01
C HIS A 66 -4.65 4.35 6.49
N GLY A 67 -3.79 3.62 5.77
CA GLY A 67 -3.48 2.23 6.16
C GLY A 67 -2.86 1.39 5.06
N LEU A 68 -3.31 0.15 4.91
CA LEU A 68 -2.74 -0.87 4.03
C LEU A 68 -3.83 -1.64 3.27
N ILE A 69 -3.57 -1.97 2.01
CA ILE A 69 -4.29 -2.99 1.23
C ILE A 69 -3.29 -4.04 0.71
N ALA A 70 -3.62 -5.32 0.87
CA ALA A 70 -2.89 -6.45 0.28
C ALA A 70 -3.83 -7.41 -0.47
N CYS A 71 -3.34 -7.96 -1.58
CA CYS A 71 -4.04 -8.88 -2.47
C CYS A 71 -3.11 -10.06 -2.82
N GLU A 72 -3.65 -11.26 -2.84
CA GLU A 72 -2.94 -12.48 -3.24
C GLU A 72 -3.94 -13.46 -3.88
N GLU A 73 -3.45 -14.37 -4.72
CA GLU A 73 -4.20 -15.52 -5.21
C GLU A 73 -4.33 -16.57 -4.09
N ILE A 74 -5.44 -17.31 -4.06
CA ILE A 74 -5.70 -18.38 -3.07
C ILE A 74 -5.20 -19.70 -3.62
#